data_AF-A0A2H0L9U4-F1
#
_entry.id   AF-A0A2H0L9U4-F1
#
_cell.length_a   1.000
_cell.length_b   1.000
_cell.length_c   1.000
_cell.angle_alpha   90.00
_cell.angle_beta   90.00
_cell.angle_gamma   90.00
#
_symmetry.space_group_name_H-M   'P 1'
#
loop_
_entity.id
_entity.type
_entity.pdbx_description
1 polymer ?
#
loop_
_entity_poly.entity_id
_entity_poly.type
_entity_poly.pdbx_seq_one_letter_code
_entity_poly.pdbx_strand_id
1 'polypeptide(L)' 'LQIEKDAQEIRKRVEQLGKHIMNYEDYMRKLGGHLSTTVNSYNASYKELGKIDKDVMRITERAEQGVEPELIEAPKNDE' A
#
# COMPACT_ATOMS: atom_id res chain seq x y z
N LEU A 1 37.31 -26.72 20.32
CA LEU A 1 36.43 -26.15 21.37
C LEU A 1 35.98 -24.73 21.05
N GLN A 2 36.88 -23.76 20.82
CA GLN A 2 36.48 -22.38 20.52
C GLN A 2 35.71 -22.26 19.18
N ILE A 3 36.28 -22.81 18.10
CA ILE A 3 35.68 -22.79 16.75
C ILE A 3 34.28 -23.42 16.73
N GLU A 4 34.07 -24.50 17.50
CA GLU A 4 32.77 -25.16 17.59
C GLU A 4 31.72 -24.29 18.29
N LYS A 5 32.10 -23.61 19.37
CA LYS A 5 31.23 -22.65 20.07
C LYS A 5 30.87 -21.48 19.17
N ASP A 6 31.87 -20.93 18.47
CA ASP A 6 31.67 -19.82 17.53
C ASP A 6 30.73 -20.25 16.39
N ALA A 7 30.90 -21.46 15.84
CA ALA A 7 30.02 -22.02 14.81
C ALA A 7 28.58 -22.22 15.30
N GLN A 8 28.38 -22.69 16.53
CA GLN A 8 27.05 -22.82 17.13
C GLN A 8 26.38 -21.45 17.32
N GLU A 9 27.14 -20.43 17.71
CA GLU A 9 26.62 -19.08 17.88
C GLU A 9 26.25 -18.43 16.54
N ILE A 10 27.08 -18.60 15.50
CA ILE A 10 26.76 -18.16 14.14
C ILE A 10 25.45 -18.78 13.66
N ARG A 11 25.27 -20.10 13.84
CA ARG A 11 24.03 -20.79 13.46
C ARG A 11 22.81 -20.19 14.16
N LYS A 12 22.90 -19.97 15.48
CA LYS A 12 21.80 -19.37 16.25
C LYS A 12 21.45 -17.96 15.75
N ARG A 13 22.45 -17.16 15.42
CA ARG A 13 22.26 -15.80 14.85
C ARG A 13 21.62 -15.85 13.47
N VAL A 14 22.04 -16.79 12.61
CA VAL A 14 21.43 -17.00 11.29
C VAL A 14 19.95 -17.42 11.41
N GLU A 15 19.62 -18.32 12.34
CA GLU A 15 18.22 -18.70 12.61
C GLU A 15 17.37 -17.52 13.08
N GLN A 16 17.92 -16.65 13.94
CA GLN A 16 17.25 -15.43 14.40
C GLN A 16 17.02 -14.45 13.24
N LEU A 17 18.02 -14.24 12.38
CA LEU A 17 17.89 -13.42 11.18
C LEU A 17 16.82 -13.98 10.23
N GLY A 18 16.76 -15.30 10.05
CA GLY A 18 15.71 -15.95 9.26
C GLY A 18 14.31 -15.64 9.78
N LYS A 19 14.11 -15.69 11.11
CA LYS A 19 12.83 -15.29 11.75
C LYS A 19 12.50 -13.82 11.51
N HIS A 20 13.49 -12.93 11.58
CA HIS A 20 13.27 -11.52 11.32
C HIS A 20 12.83 -11.28 9.87
N ILE A 21 13.47 -11.91 8.90
CA ILE A 21 13.10 -11.79 7.48
C ILE A 21 11.66 -12.23 7.25
N MET A 22 11.26 -13.40 7.78
CA MET A 22 9.89 -13.90 7.63
C MET A 22 8.85 -12.97 8.26
N ASN A 23 9.13 -12.41 9.43
CA ASN A 23 8.21 -11.47 10.08
C ASN A 23 8.04 -10.18 9.26
N TYR A 24 9.12 -9.65 8.71
CA TYR A 24 9.05 -8.44 7.89
C TYR A 24 8.39 -8.70 6.53
N GLU A 25 8.56 -9.88 5.93
CA GLU A 25 7.81 -10.29 4.74
C GLU A 25 6.30 -10.26 5.02
N ASP A 26 5.84 -10.84 6.14
CA ASP A 26 4.42 -10.81 6.51
C ASP A 26 3.91 -9.38 6.75
N TYR A 27 4.73 -8.52 7.36
CA TYR A 27 4.40 -7.10 7.52
C TYR A 27 4.28 -6.37 6.18
N MET A 28 5.18 -6.63 5.23
CA MET A 28 5.13 -6.03 3.89
C MET A 28 3.90 -6.50 3.12
N ARG A 29 3.55 -7.79 3.21
CA ARG A 29 2.32 -8.33 2.60
C ARG A 29 1.06 -7.66 3.14
N LYS A 30 0.95 -7.51 4.46
CA LYS A 30 -0.16 -6.80 5.11
C LYS A 30 -0.20 -5.32 4.70
N LEU A 31 0.95 -4.67 4.63
CA LEU A 31 1.07 -3.29 4.19
C LEU A 31 0.58 -3.12 2.74
N GLY A 32 0.92 -4.04 1.85
CA GLY A 32 0.39 -4.08 0.48
C GLY A 32 -1.14 -4.09 0.47
N GLY A 33 -1.78 -4.91 1.32
CA GLY A 33 -3.25 -4.92 1.46
C GLY A 33 -3.85 -3.60 1.96
N HIS A 34 -3.21 -2.93 2.93
CA HIS A 34 -3.65 -1.62 3.41
C HIS A 34 -3.50 -0.53 2.34
N LEU A 35 -2.42 -0.57 1.56
CA LEU A 35 -2.22 0.35 0.44
C LEU A 35 -3.29 0.16 -0.63
N SER A 36 -3.64 -1.09 -0.98
CA SER A 36 -4.74 -1.36 -1.91
C SER A 36 -6.07 -0.77 -1.42
N THR A 37 -6.37 -0.90 -0.12
CA THR A 37 -7.55 -0.27 0.49
C THR A 37 -7.51 1.25 0.37
N THR A 38 -6.35 1.86 0.69
CA THR A 38 -6.17 3.32 0.64
C THR A 38 -6.33 3.86 -0.79
N VAL A 39 -5.75 3.18 -1.78
CA VAL A 39 -5.88 3.49 -3.21
C VAL A 39 -7.34 3.43 -3.65
N ASN A 40 -8.06 2.38 -3.25
CA ASN A 40 -9.48 2.25 -3.57
C ASN A 40 -10.31 3.40 -2.99
N SER A 41 -10.08 3.75 -1.71
CA SER A 41 -10.73 4.90 -1.08
C SER A 41 -10.41 6.21 -1.80
N TYR A 42 -9.14 6.46 -2.11
CA TYR A 42 -8.71 7.64 -2.87
C TYR A 42 -9.43 7.74 -4.22
N ASN A 43 -9.39 6.67 -5.02
CA ASN A 43 -10.00 6.63 -6.36
C ASN A 43 -11.52 6.83 -6.30
N ALA A 44 -12.20 6.22 -5.32
CA ALA A 44 -13.65 6.36 -5.14
C ALA A 44 -14.01 7.80 -4.73
N SER A 45 -13.33 8.35 -3.72
CA SER A 45 -13.56 9.71 -3.26
C SER A 45 -13.29 10.74 -4.34
N TYR A 46 -12.23 10.57 -5.15
CA TYR A 46 -11.92 11.52 -6.21
C TYR A 46 -12.96 11.50 -7.33
N LYS A 47 -13.49 10.31 -7.67
CA LYS A 47 -14.62 10.19 -8.60
C LYS A 47 -15.87 10.88 -8.09
N GLU A 48 -16.20 10.72 -6.81
CA GLU A 48 -17.37 11.40 -6.24
C GLU A 48 -17.20 12.91 -6.18
N LEU A 49 -15.99 13.40 -5.88
CA LEU A 49 -15.69 14.83 -5.97
C LEU A 49 -15.97 15.38 -7.38
N GLY A 50 -15.55 14.66 -8.42
CA GLY A 50 -15.84 15.03 -9.82
C GLY A 50 -17.34 15.04 -10.16
N LYS A 51 -18.16 14.21 -9.50
CA LYS A 51 -19.62 14.25 -9.68
C LYS A 51 -20.23 15.46 -8.97
N ILE A 52 -19.83 15.72 -7.72
CA ILE A 52 -20.29 16.87 -6.93
C ILE A 52 -19.99 18.17 -7.68
N ASP A 53 -18.77 18.32 -8.18
CA ASP A 53 -18.36 19.51 -8.93
C ASP A 53 -19.21 19.70 -10.19
N LYS A 54 -19.47 18.63 -10.96
CA LYS A 54 -20.39 18.68 -12.11
C LYS A 54 -21.81 19.10 -11.72
N ASP A 55 -22.31 18.65 -10.57
CA ASP A 55 -23.63 19.06 -10.08
C ASP A 55 -23.64 20.54 -9.69
N VAL A 56 -22.58 21.05 -9.05
CA VAL A 56 -22.42 22.47 -8.72
C VAL A 56 -22.38 23.33 -9.99
N MET A 57 -21.65 22.91 -11.02
CA MET A 57 -21.59 23.64 -12.30
C MET A 57 -22.95 23.70 -12.99
N ARG A 58 -23.73 22.62 -12.95
CA ARG A 58 -25.11 22.60 -13.47
C ARG A 58 -26.03 23.57 -12.72
N ILE A 59 -25.92 23.62 -11.39
CA ILE A 59 -26.74 24.51 -10.55
C ILE A 59 -26.38 25.99 -10.76
N THR A 60 -25.10 26.28 -10.98
CA THR A 60 -24.58 27.64 -11.11
C THR A 60 -24.58 28.16 -12.55
N GLU A 61 -25.06 27.37 -13.51
CA GLU A 61 -25.08 27.67 -14.94
C GLU A 61 -23.70 28.02 -15.52
N ARG A 62 -22.63 27.49 -14.91
CA ARG A 62 -21.24 27.71 -15.36
C ARG A 62 -20.82 26.64 -16.36
N ALA A 63 -20.11 27.05 -17.40
CA ALA A 63 -19.63 26.18 -18.48
C ALA A 63 -18.18 25.68 -18.28
N GLU A 64 -17.64 25.81 -17.07
CA GLU A 64 -16.25 25.44 -16.77
C GLU A 64 -16.06 23.92 -16.76
N GLN A 65 -14.85 23.46 -17.11
CA GLN A 65 -14.48 22.05 -17.00
C GLN A 65 -14.42 21.66 -15.52
N GLY A 66 -15.18 20.62 -15.17
CA GLY A 66 -15.18 20.11 -13.81
C GLY A 66 -13.93 19.28 -13.49
N VAL A 67 -13.79 18.94 -12.22
CA VAL A 67 -12.69 18.11 -11.70
C VAL A 67 -12.61 16.77 -12.44
N GLU A 68 -11.45 16.48 -13.02
CA GLU A 68 -11.13 15.19 -13.64
C GLU A 68 -10.34 14.31 -12.66
N PRO A 69 -10.89 13.15 -12.23
CA PRO A 69 -10.19 12.28 -11.29
C PRO A 69 -8.95 11.63 -11.93
N GLU A 70 -7.78 11.88 -11.35
CA GLU A 70 -6.55 11.15 -11.65
C GLU A 70 -6.49 9.89 -10.78
N LEU A 71 -6.64 8.72 -11.41
CA LEU A 71 -6.68 7.44 -10.72
C LEU A 71 -5.28 6.87 -10.55
N ILE A 72 -5.03 6.28 -9.38
CA ILE A 72 -3.78 5.59 -9.08
C ILE A 72 -3.99 4.08 -9.05
N GLU A 73 -2.97 3.32 -9.47
CA GLU A 73 -2.99 1.86 -9.42
C GLU A 73 -2.64 1.35 -8.02
N ALA A 74 -3.34 0.30 -7.58
CA ALA A 74 -3.01 -0.39 -6.33
C ALA A 74 -1.75 -1.26 -6.51
N PRO A 75 -1.00 -1.55 -5.42
CA PRO A 75 0.08 -2.52 -5.47
C PRO A 75 -0.42 -3.85 -6.04
N LYS A 76 0.33 -4.40 -7.00
CA LYS A 76 0.10 -5.76 -7.49
C LYS A 76 0.69 -6.71 -6.46
N ASN A 77 -0.18 -7.32 -5.67
CA ASN A 77 0.20 -8.52 -4.95
C ASN A 77 0.10 -9.66 -5.97
N ASP A 78 1.23 -10.05 -6.56
CA ASP A 78 1.31 -11.35 -7.21
C ASP A 78 1.18 -12.38 -6.08
N GLU A 79 0.01 -13.01 -5.98
CA GLU A 79 -0.10 -14.30 -5.28
C GLU A 79 0.65 -15.39 -6.07
#